data_AF-A0A233SNT2-F1
#
_entry.id   AF-A0A233SNT2-F1
#
_cell.length_a   1.000
_cell.length_b   1.000
_cell.length_c   1.000
_cell.angle_alpha   90.00
_cell.angle_beta   90.00
_cell.angle_gamma   90.00
#
_symmetry.space_group_name_H-M   'P 1'
#
loop_
_entity.id
_entity.type
_entity.pdbx_description
1 polymer ?
#
loop_
_entity_poly.entity_id
_entity_poly.type
_entity_poly.pdbx_seq_one_letter_code
_entity_poly.pdbx_strand_id
1 'polypeptide(L)' 'MYFTDRGIEELEKRRGEEEVTFEWLAEQLRTFVDLNPDFEVPVERLATWLARLDDEDDE' A
#
# COMPACT_ATOMS: atom_id res chain seq x y z
N MET A 1 -2.72 -14.68 18.54
CA MET A 1 -2.84 -14.25 17.14
C MET A 1 -1.51 -13.67 16.75
N TYR A 2 -0.80 -14.31 15.82
CA TYR A 2 0.34 -13.68 15.19
C TYR A 2 -0.22 -12.86 14.04
N PHE A 3 -0.35 -11.54 14.24
CA PHE A 3 -0.37 -10.60 13.14
C PHE A 3 1.06 -10.58 12.61
N THR A 4 1.43 -11.60 11.85
CA THR A 4 2.68 -11.59 11.12
C THR A 4 2.48 -10.81 9.84
N ASP A 5 3.54 -10.17 9.37
CA ASP A 5 3.62 -9.49 8.08
C ASP A 5 3.58 -10.47 6.90
N ARG A 6 2.93 -11.64 7.06
CA ARG A 6 2.89 -12.75 6.08
C ARG A 6 2.39 -12.29 4.71
N GLY A 7 1.44 -11.36 4.67
CA GLY A 7 0.94 -10.79 3.42
C GLY A 7 2.00 -9.94 2.71
N ILE A 8 2.77 -9.16 3.47
CA ILE A 8 3.85 -8.31 2.97
C ILE A 8 5.03 -9.19 2.51
N GLU A 9 5.44 -10.17 3.32
CA GLU A 9 6.49 -11.14 2.97
C GLU A 9 6.15 -11.91 1.68
N GLU A 10 4.89 -12.33 1.51
CA GLU A 10 4.47 -13.03 0.29
C GLU A 10 4.47 -12.10 -0.93
N LEU A 11 4.08 -10.83 -0.75
CA LEU A 11 4.13 -9.82 -1.82
C LEU A 11 5.58 -9.58 -2.27
N GLU A 12 6.49 -9.34 -1.33
CA GLU A 12 7.92 -9.14 -1.59
C GLU A 12 8.51 -10.37 -2.30
N LYS A 13 8.24 -11.57 -1.80
CA LYS A 13 8.76 -12.80 -2.38
C LYS A 13 8.27 -13.07 -3.81
N ARG A 14 7.04 -12.68 -4.13
CA ARG A 14 6.43 -12.96 -5.45
C ARG A 14 6.67 -11.86 -6.48
N ARG A 15 6.72 -10.61 -6.05
CA ARG A 15 6.69 -9.43 -6.93
C ARG A 15 7.74 -8.37 -6.58
N GLY A 16 8.66 -8.64 -5.67
CA GLY A 16 9.66 -7.66 -5.20
C GLY A 16 10.65 -7.18 -6.26
N GLU A 17 10.80 -7.92 -7.36
CA GLU A 17 11.62 -7.51 -8.51
C GLU A 17 10.85 -6.64 -9.53
N GLU A 18 9.54 -6.44 -9.33
CA GLU A 18 8.72 -5.64 -10.24
C GLU A 18 8.76 -4.15 -9.89
N GLU A 19 8.99 -3.29 -10.88
CA GLU A 19 8.86 -1.84 -10.75
C GLU A 19 7.47 -1.38 -11.22
N VAL A 20 6.80 -0.56 -10.42
CA VAL A 20 5.47 0.00 -10.71
C VAL A 20 5.43 1.49 -10.38
N THR A 21 4.53 2.21 -11.03
CA THR A 21 4.28 3.62 -10.69
C THR A 21 3.38 3.74 -9.45
N PHE A 22 3.47 4.86 -8.74
CA PHE A 22 2.52 5.18 -7.67
C PHE A 22 1.07 5.30 -8.17
N GLU A 23 0.88 5.70 -9.43
CA GLU A 23 -0.44 5.69 -10.07
C GLU A 23 -1.02 4.27 -10.13
N TRP A 24 -0.25 3.29 -10.61
CA TRP A 24 -0.68 1.90 -10.64
C TRP A 24 -0.97 1.35 -9.24
N LEU A 25 -0.13 1.69 -8.25
CA LEU A 25 -0.36 1.29 -6.87
C LEU A 25 -1.67 1.87 -6.32
N ALA A 26 -1.95 3.15 -6.57
CA ALA A 26 -3.18 3.82 -6.15
C ALA A 26 -4.44 3.15 -6.75
N GLU A 27 -4.37 2.68 -7.99
CA GLU A 27 -5.46 1.91 -8.61
C GLU A 27 -5.71 0.57 -7.89
N GLN A 28 -4.65 -0.12 -7.46
CA GLN A 28 -4.79 -1.37 -6.69
C GLN A 28 -5.40 -1.11 -5.31
N LEU A 29 -5.01 -0.03 -4.63
CA LEU A 29 -5.59 0.36 -3.35
C LEU A 29 -7.08 0.68 -3.48
N ARG A 30 -7.47 1.42 -4.52
CA ARG A 30 -8.89 1.73 -4.79
C ARG A 30 -9.69 0.46 -5.06
N THR A 31 -9.17 -0.42 -5.92
CA THR A 31 -9.80 -1.72 -6.22
C THR A 31 -9.98 -2.55 -4.94
N PHE A 32 -8.99 -2.53 -4.05
CA PHE A 32 -9.09 -3.24 -2.78
C PHE A 32 -10.19 -2.67 -1.87
N VAL A 33 -10.30 -1.35 -1.74
CA VAL A 33 -11.35 -0.69 -0.94
C VAL A 33 -12.73 -0.92 -1.55
N ASP A 34 -12.88 -0.85 -2.88
CA ASP A 34 -14.13 -1.13 -3.58
C ASP A 34 -14.66 -2.55 -3.26
N LEU A 35 -13.75 -3.52 -3.15
CA LEU A 35 -14.08 -4.90 -2.80
C LEU A 35 -14.20 -5.13 -1.28
N ASN A 36 -13.57 -4.30 -0.46
CA ASN A 36 -13.49 -4.45 1.00
C ASN A 36 -13.73 -3.09 1.71
N PRO A 37 -14.97 -2.57 1.73
CA PRO A 37 -15.27 -1.23 2.23
C PRO A 37 -14.88 -0.98 3.70
N ASP A 38 -14.87 -2.03 4.53
CA ASP A 38 -14.46 -1.94 5.94
C ASP A 38 -13.00 -1.48 6.13
N PHE A 39 -12.19 -1.52 5.07
CA PHE A 39 -10.78 -1.10 5.07
C PHE A 39 -10.53 0.27 4.43
N GLU A 40 -11.58 1.03 4.08
CA GLU A 40 -11.42 2.38 3.49
C GLU A 40 -10.51 3.29 4.33
N VAL A 41 -10.81 3.44 5.63
CA VAL A 41 -10.07 4.33 6.52
C VAL A 41 -8.59 3.96 6.66
N PRO A 42 -8.20 2.70 6.98
CA PRO A 42 -6.78 2.36 7.06
C PRO A 42 -6.04 2.48 5.71
N VAL A 43 -6.69 2.16 4.59
CA VAL A 43 -6.07 2.29 3.26
C VAL A 43 -5.89 3.76 2.88
N GLU A 44 -6.86 4.61 3.17
CA GLU A 44 -6.76 6.06 2.95
C GLU A 44 -5.59 6.68 3.74
N ARG A 45 -5.41 6.25 4.99
CA ARG A 45 -4.26 6.68 5.82
C ARG A 45 -2.93 6.20 5.26
N LEU A 46 -2.85 4.97 4.76
CA LEU A 46 -1.66 4.43 4.10
C LEU A 46 -1.33 5.25 2.84
N ALA A 47 -2.32 5.54 1.99
CA ALA A 47 -2.13 6.34 0.78
C ALA A 47 -1.66 7.76 1.12
N THR A 48 -2.23 8.39 2.15
CA THR A 48 -1.81 9.71 2.63
C THR A 48 -0.37 9.69 3.15
N TRP A 49 0.05 8.63 3.84
CA TRP A 49 1.42 8.47 4.32
C TRP A 49 2.40 8.30 3.16
N LEU A 50 2.09 7.41 2.19
CA LEU A 50 2.91 7.22 0.98
C LEU A 50 3.11 8.51 0.19
N ALA A 51 2.05 9.32 0.04
CA ALA A 51 2.09 10.57 -0.70
C ALA A 51 2.97 11.67 -0.07
N ARG A 52 3.41 11.49 1.17
CA ARG A 52 4.24 12.45 1.92
C ARG A 52 5.68 11.99 2.11
N LEU A 53 6.04 10.78 1.67
CA LEU A 53 7.40 10.28 1.83
C LEU A 53 8.44 11.19 1.15
N ASP A 54 8.09 11.77 0.00
CA ASP A 54 8.95 12.71 -0.72
C ASP A 54 8.99 14.11 -0.07
N ASP A 55 8.01 14.46 0.77
CA ASP A 55 7.96 15.75 1.48
C ASP A 55 8.87 15.75 2.73
N GLU A 56 9.22 14.58 3.27
CA GLU A 56 10.04 14.43 4.49
C GLU A 56 11.56 14.54 4.21
N ASP A 57 11.99 14.43 2.95
CA ASP A 57 13.42 14.52 2.56
C ASP A 57 13.90 15.97 2.31
N ASP A 58 13.00 16.97 2.37
CA ASP A 58 13.27 18.40 2.13
C ASP A 58 13.47 19.25 3.41
N GLU A 59 13.63 18.64 4.61
CA GLU A 59 13.95 19.32 5.90
C GLU A 59 15.37 19.07 6.44
#